data_AF-A0A7K2VT16-F1
#
_entry.id   AF-A0A7K2VT16-F1
#
_cell.length_a   1.000
_cell.length_b   1.000
_cell.length_c   1.000
_cell.angle_alpha   90.00
_cell.angle_beta   90.00
_cell.angle_gamma   90.00
#
_symmetry.space_group_name_H-M   'P 1'
#
loop_
_entity.id
_entity.type
_entity.pdbx_description
1 polymer ?
#
loop_
_entity_poly.entity_id
_entity_poly.type
_entity_poly.pdbx_seq_one_letter_code
_entity_poly.pdbx_strand_id
1 'polypeptide(L)'
;MSASRLAASSSACKQELYATYPEGAQDRQTRKHLWTPPGAGGESLADGVLRRATAFVDGLPTASGADVVAFTHHTTILALRAVLERRPVTELVDEARARKTPNAAVLIYGRDGGLFHARDTVHPDC
;
A
#
# COMPACT_ATOMS: atom_id res chain seq x y z
N MET A 1 14.64 11.32 -32.63
CA MET A 1 13.66 10.24 -32.39
C MET A 1 13.86 9.72 -30.97
N SER A 2 12.97 10.05 -30.06
CA SER A 2 13.10 9.77 -28.61
C SER A 2 12.14 8.65 -28.22
N ALA A 3 12.68 7.50 -27.82
CA ALA A 3 11.90 6.37 -27.37
C ALA A 3 11.49 6.54 -25.89
N SER A 4 10.18 6.56 -25.70
CA SER A 4 9.39 6.33 -24.48
C SER A 4 10.15 5.66 -23.32
N ARG A 5 10.50 6.45 -22.29
CA ARG A 5 10.91 5.97 -20.95
C ARG A 5 9.70 5.78 -20.01
N LEU A 6 8.50 5.55 -20.56
CA LEU A 6 7.24 5.69 -19.80
C LEU A 6 6.82 4.44 -19.01
N ALA A 7 7.55 3.34 -19.06
CA ALA A 7 7.14 2.09 -18.39
C ALA A 7 8.28 1.32 -17.67
N ALA A 8 9.51 1.86 -17.64
CA ALA A 8 10.67 1.07 -17.24
C ALA A 8 10.71 0.67 -15.75
N SER A 9 9.95 1.34 -14.87
CA SER A 9 10.02 1.07 -13.43
C SER A 9 9.08 -0.03 -12.93
N SER A 10 8.14 -0.52 -13.76
CA SER A 10 7.17 -1.54 -13.32
C SER A 10 7.74 -2.96 -13.32
N SER A 11 8.81 -3.21 -14.09
CA SER A 11 9.46 -4.52 -14.23
C SER A 11 10.98 -4.49 -14.13
N ALA A 12 11.62 -3.32 -14.02
CA ALA A 12 13.07 -3.23 -13.86
C ALA A 12 13.53 -3.97 -12.58
N CYS A 13 14.63 -4.71 -12.72
CA CYS A 13 15.33 -5.25 -11.55
C CYS A 13 15.74 -4.08 -10.66
N LYS A 14 15.76 -4.29 -9.33
CA LYS A 14 16.12 -3.27 -8.33
C LYS A 14 17.40 -2.50 -8.72
N GLN A 15 18.38 -3.18 -9.31
CA GLN A 15 19.65 -2.60 -9.77
C GLN A 15 19.47 -1.60 -10.93
N GLU A 16 18.71 -1.97 -11.98
CA GLU A 16 18.41 -1.07 -13.11
C GLU A 16 17.70 0.20 -12.65
N LEU A 17 16.82 0.06 -11.66
CA LEU A 17 16.01 1.17 -11.18
C LEU A 17 16.86 2.21 -10.43
N TYR A 18 17.84 1.78 -9.62
CA TYR A 18 18.82 2.69 -8.99
C TYR A 18 19.82 3.27 -9.98
N ALA A 19 20.18 2.54 -11.04
CA ALA A 19 21.04 3.07 -12.09
C ALA A 19 20.34 4.13 -12.94
N THR A 20 19.02 3.99 -13.13
CA THR A 20 18.22 4.91 -13.96
C THR A 20 17.85 6.20 -13.23
N TYR A 21 17.67 6.15 -11.90
CA TYR A 21 17.31 7.30 -11.06
C TYR A 21 18.23 7.38 -9.83
N PRO A 22 19.50 7.77 -10.02
CA PRO A 22 20.45 7.87 -8.93
C PRO A 22 20.09 9.05 -7.99
N GLU A 23 19.58 10.16 -8.53
CA GLU A 23 18.98 11.22 -7.73
C GLU A 23 17.72 10.71 -6.99
N GLY A 24 17.73 10.75 -5.66
CA GLY A 24 16.65 10.22 -4.83
C GLY A 24 16.77 8.75 -4.45
N ALA A 25 17.87 8.07 -4.77
CA ALA A 25 18.14 6.69 -4.33
C ALA A 25 18.07 6.54 -2.80
N GLN A 26 18.63 7.50 -2.06
CA GLN A 26 18.60 7.51 -0.60
C GLN A 26 17.19 7.77 -0.06
N ASP A 27 16.42 8.66 -0.70
CA ASP A 27 15.01 8.90 -0.38
C ASP A 27 14.15 7.67 -0.65
N ARG A 28 14.39 6.95 -1.76
CA ARG A 28 13.73 5.69 -2.05
C ARG A 28 14.14 4.60 -1.04
N GLN A 29 15.41 4.50 -0.64
CA GLN A 29 15.82 3.49 0.36
C GLN A 29 15.17 3.75 1.72
N THR A 30 15.19 5.01 2.16
CA THR A 30 14.71 5.42 3.48
C THR A 30 13.20 5.57 3.54
N ARG A 31 12.54 5.94 2.45
CA ARG A 31 11.10 6.28 2.38
C ARG A 31 10.41 5.73 1.14
N LYS A 32 10.75 4.52 0.68
CA LYS A 32 10.21 3.90 -0.58
C LYS A 32 8.71 4.03 -0.77
N HIS A 33 7.94 4.03 0.31
CA HIS A 33 6.50 4.11 0.29
C HIS A 33 6.01 5.55 0.04
N LEU A 34 6.73 6.55 0.52
CA LEU A 34 6.39 7.97 0.38
C LEU A 34 7.07 8.61 -0.84
N TRP A 35 7.96 7.87 -1.51
CA TRP A 35 8.68 8.34 -2.69
C TRP A 35 7.82 8.21 -3.95
N THR A 36 7.60 9.31 -4.66
CA THR A 36 6.99 9.33 -5.99
C THR A 36 8.07 9.16 -7.05
N PRO A 37 7.97 8.17 -7.95
CA PRO A 37 8.90 8.04 -9.06
C PRO A 37 8.87 9.29 -9.97
N PRO A 38 10.02 9.78 -10.44
CA PRO A 38 10.05 10.86 -11.42
C PRO A 38 9.51 10.38 -12.78
N GLY A 39 8.79 11.26 -13.48
CA GLY A 39 8.12 10.99 -14.76
C GLY A 39 6.60 11.04 -14.65
N ALA A 40 5.92 11.18 -15.80
CA ALA A 40 4.46 11.16 -15.84
C ALA A 40 3.94 9.77 -15.45
N GLY A 41 3.09 9.70 -14.41
CA GLY A 41 2.45 8.46 -13.96
C GLY A 41 3.10 7.76 -12.75
N GLY A 42 4.15 8.33 -12.16
CA GLY A 42 4.66 7.86 -10.86
C GLY A 42 3.67 8.14 -9.74
N GLU A 43 3.49 7.20 -8.81
CA GLU A 43 2.54 7.34 -7.71
C GLU A 43 3.18 6.92 -6.38
N SER A 44 3.00 7.74 -5.34
CA SER A 44 3.37 7.40 -3.96
C SER A 44 2.24 6.66 -3.24
N LEU A 45 2.59 5.95 -2.17
CA LEU A 45 1.61 5.41 -1.23
C LEU A 45 0.73 6.53 -0.66
N ALA A 46 1.37 7.65 -0.27
CA ALA A 46 0.74 8.72 0.49
C ALA A 46 -0.32 9.47 -0.32
N ASP A 47 -0.10 9.68 -1.62
CA ASP A 47 -1.01 10.48 -2.44
C ASP A 47 -2.05 9.60 -3.12
N GLY A 48 -1.60 8.63 -3.90
CA GLY A 48 -2.47 7.96 -4.85
C GLY A 48 -3.13 6.69 -4.33
N VAL A 49 -2.34 5.85 -3.66
CA VAL A 49 -2.83 4.59 -3.10
C VAL A 49 -3.75 4.85 -1.92
N LEU A 50 -3.40 5.79 -1.02
CA LEU A 50 -4.25 6.15 0.11
C LEU A 50 -5.61 6.67 -0.33
N ARG A 51 -5.66 7.59 -1.32
CA ARG A 51 -6.92 8.10 -1.87
C ARG A 51 -7.83 6.99 -2.40
N ARG A 52 -7.29 6.02 -3.12
CA ARG A 52 -8.07 4.88 -3.62
C ARG A 52 -8.53 3.95 -2.50
N ALA A 53 -7.69 3.72 -1.49
CA ALA A 53 -8.08 2.94 -0.31
C ALA A 53 -9.23 3.61 0.44
N THR A 54 -9.19 4.93 0.63
CA THR A 54 -10.30 5.71 1.22
C THR A 54 -11.58 5.57 0.40
N ALA A 55 -11.52 5.83 -0.91
CA ALA A 55 -12.70 5.69 -1.77
C ALA A 55 -13.27 4.27 -1.79
N PHE A 56 -12.41 3.24 -1.72
CA PHE A 56 -12.85 1.86 -1.59
C PHE A 56 -13.60 1.61 -0.28
N VAL A 57 -13.04 2.04 0.86
CA VAL A 57 -13.65 1.84 2.19
C VAL A 57 -14.97 2.62 2.31
N ASP A 58 -15.02 3.85 1.82
CA ASP A 58 -16.23 4.69 1.82
C ASP A 58 -17.35 4.11 0.95
N GLY A 59 -16.98 3.38 -0.12
CA GLY A 59 -17.92 2.69 -1.00
C GLY A 59 -18.40 1.33 -0.51
N LEU A 60 -17.90 0.83 0.63
CA LEU A 60 -18.31 -0.47 1.15
C LEU A 60 -19.79 -0.44 1.57
N PRO A 61 -20.57 -1.48 1.22
CA PRO A 61 -21.98 -1.55 1.57
C PRO A 61 -22.18 -1.42 3.08
N THR A 62 -23.20 -0.66 3.47
CA THR A 62 -23.62 -0.49 4.88
C THR A 62 -24.70 -1.49 5.28
N ALA A 63 -25.23 -2.25 4.31
CA ALA A 63 -26.23 -3.28 4.56
C ALA A 63 -25.63 -4.39 5.44
N SER A 64 -26.36 -4.74 6.51
CA SER A 64 -25.98 -5.80 7.45
C SER A 64 -25.83 -7.15 6.74
N GLY A 65 -24.69 -7.81 6.93
CA GLY A 65 -24.49 -9.23 6.57
C GLY A 65 -23.67 -9.52 5.31
N ALA A 66 -23.09 -8.52 4.64
CA ALA A 66 -22.19 -8.74 3.51
C ALA A 66 -20.71 -8.76 3.98
N ASP A 67 -20.03 -9.89 3.77
CA ASP A 67 -18.58 -9.99 3.92
C ASP A 67 -17.88 -9.53 2.63
N VAL A 68 -16.83 -8.72 2.78
CA VAL A 68 -16.03 -8.21 1.66
C VAL A 68 -14.59 -8.70 1.79
N VAL A 69 -14.09 -9.33 0.74
CA VAL A 69 -12.71 -9.80 0.65
C VAL A 69 -11.94 -8.99 -0.38
N ALA A 70 -10.85 -8.36 0.03
CA ALA A 70 -9.97 -7.58 -0.84
C ALA A 70 -8.61 -8.29 -1.00
N PHE A 71 -8.33 -8.83 -2.19
CA PHE A 71 -7.01 -9.36 -2.55
C PHE A 71 -6.15 -8.22 -3.08
N THR A 72 -4.99 -7.99 -2.46
CA THR A 72 -4.17 -6.82 -2.81
C THR A 72 -2.69 -7.00 -2.49
N HIS A 73 -1.90 -5.99 -2.84
CA HIS A 73 -0.46 -5.95 -2.61
C HIS A 73 -0.10 -5.22 -1.32
N HIS A 74 1.09 -5.49 -0.79
CA HIS A 74 1.56 -4.96 0.49
C HIS A 74 1.37 -3.44 0.65
N THR A 75 1.71 -2.64 -0.36
CA THR A 75 1.53 -1.17 -0.33
C THR A 75 0.07 -0.79 -0.12
N THR A 76 -0.86 -1.43 -0.82
CA THR A 76 -2.31 -1.20 -0.65
C THR A 76 -2.80 -1.70 0.71
N ILE A 77 -2.25 -2.80 1.25
CA ILE A 77 -2.54 -3.25 2.61
C ILE A 77 -2.24 -2.13 3.61
N LEU A 78 -1.09 -1.44 3.49
CA LEU A 78 -0.75 -0.33 4.39
C LEU A 78 -1.74 0.84 4.29
N ALA A 79 -2.18 1.18 3.07
CA ALA A 79 -3.19 2.22 2.86
C ALA A 79 -4.56 1.84 3.45
N LEU A 80 -5.00 0.60 3.23
CA LEU A 80 -6.26 0.10 3.78
C LEU A 80 -6.22 0.09 5.31
N ARG A 81 -5.12 -0.39 5.91
CA ARG A 81 -4.90 -0.33 7.36
C ARG A 81 -4.95 1.11 7.88
N ALA A 82 -4.37 2.09 7.17
CA ALA A 82 -4.39 3.49 7.59
C ALA A 82 -5.83 4.01 7.72
N VAL A 83 -6.69 3.67 6.76
CA VAL A 83 -8.10 4.07 6.74
C VAL A 83 -8.91 3.30 7.78
N LEU A 84 -8.80 1.97 7.81
CA LEU A 84 -9.58 1.10 8.70
C LEU A 84 -9.21 1.29 10.18
N GLU A 85 -7.93 1.43 10.48
CA GLU A 85 -7.42 1.64 11.86
C GLU A 85 -7.43 3.13 12.25
N ARG A 86 -7.70 4.05 11.32
CA ARG A 86 -7.62 5.52 11.51
C ARG A 86 -6.25 5.97 12.04
N ARG A 87 -5.19 5.42 11.44
CA ARG A 87 -3.80 5.67 11.83
C ARG A 87 -3.02 6.34 10.70
N PRO A 88 -2.02 7.18 11.02
CA PRO A 88 -1.14 7.74 10.00
C PRO A 88 -0.45 6.63 9.19
N VAL A 89 -0.45 6.77 7.87
CA VAL A 89 0.20 5.80 6.97
C VAL A 89 1.70 5.64 7.26
N THR A 90 2.33 6.68 7.82
CA THR A 90 3.73 6.67 8.24
C THR A 90 4.00 5.68 9.37
N GLU A 91 3.12 5.60 10.38
CA GLU A 91 3.26 4.63 11.47
C GLU A 91 3.18 3.19 10.95
N LEU A 92 2.26 2.94 10.02
CA LEU A 92 2.08 1.61 9.43
C LEU A 92 3.26 1.20 8.54
N VAL A 93 3.87 2.17 7.86
CA VAL A 93 5.11 1.96 7.11
C VAL A 93 6.24 1.58 8.06
N ASP A 94 6.34 2.22 9.22
CA ASP A 94 7.38 1.91 10.21
C ASP A 94 7.17 0.53 10.84
N GLU A 95 5.93 0.17 11.18
CA GLU A 95 5.58 -1.19 11.61
C GLU A 95 5.97 -2.23 10.57
N ALA A 96 5.64 -2.00 9.31
CA ALA A 96 5.90 -2.93 8.21
C ALA A 96 7.40 -3.10 7.91
N ARG A 97 8.24 -2.13 8.31
CA ARG A 97 9.70 -2.26 8.27
C ARG A 97 10.21 -3.17 9.37
N ALA A 98 9.67 -3.04 10.58
CA ALA A 98 10.05 -3.87 11.72
C ALA A 98 9.56 -5.33 11.55
N ARG A 99 8.34 -5.50 11.02
CA ARG A 99 7.73 -6.82 10.79
C ARG A 99 6.89 -6.80 9.52
N LYS A 100 7.41 -7.45 8.49
CA LYS A 100 6.73 -7.54 7.20
C LYS A 100 5.50 -8.44 7.30
N THR A 101 4.37 -8.01 6.75
CA THR A 101 3.21 -8.88 6.54
C THR A 101 3.60 -10.02 5.58
N PRO A 102 3.46 -11.30 5.96
CA PRO A 102 3.79 -12.39 5.07
C PRO A 102 2.82 -12.45 3.88
N ASN A 103 3.28 -13.01 2.77
CA ASN A 103 2.39 -13.29 1.64
C ASN A 103 1.26 -14.21 2.11
N ALA A 104 0.06 -14.07 1.56
CA ALA A 104 -1.13 -14.84 1.94
C ALA A 104 -1.62 -14.64 3.40
N ALA A 105 -1.09 -13.66 4.15
CA ALA A 105 -1.71 -13.25 5.40
C ALA A 105 -3.11 -12.67 5.15
N VAL A 106 -4.05 -12.96 6.05
CA VAL A 106 -5.41 -12.43 6.04
C VAL A 106 -5.61 -11.55 7.26
N LEU A 107 -5.94 -10.28 7.05
CA LEU A 107 -6.28 -9.34 8.12
C LEU A 107 -7.81 -9.20 8.17
N ILE A 108 -8.41 -9.47 9.33
CA ILE A 108 -9.86 -9.51 9.50
C ILE A 108 -10.31 -8.27 10.28
N TYR A 109 -11.27 -7.53 9.71
CA TYR A 109 -11.85 -6.34 10.32
C TYR A 109 -13.35 -6.54 10.53
N GLY A 110 -13.84 -6.10 11.69
CA GLY A 110 -15.26 -5.90 11.94
C GLY A 110 -15.66 -4.47 11.64
N ARG A 111 -16.94 -4.27 11.34
CA ARG A 111 -17.58 -2.95 11.34
C ARG A 111 -18.65 -2.91 12.41
N ASP A 112 -18.55 -1.96 13.34
CA ASP A 112 -19.55 -1.70 14.37
C ASP A 112 -19.71 -0.19 14.58
N GLY A 113 -20.96 0.28 14.75
CA GLY A 113 -21.26 1.71 14.86
C GLY A 113 -20.72 2.55 13.67
N GLY A 114 -20.58 1.95 12.49
CA GLY A 114 -20.00 2.57 11.30
C GLY A 114 -18.47 2.63 11.28
N LEU A 115 -17.80 2.21 12.35
CA LEU A 115 -16.35 2.22 12.51
C LEU A 115 -15.77 0.82 12.30
N PHE A 116 -14.56 0.77 11.77
CA PHE A 116 -13.82 -0.48 11.63
C PHE A 116 -12.93 -0.75 12.83
N HIS A 117 -12.78 -2.04 13.15
CA HIS A 117 -11.88 -2.54 14.18
C HIS A 117 -11.20 -3.83 13.73
N ALA A 118 -9.89 -3.94 13.98
CA ALA A 118 -9.18 -5.19 13.77
C ALA A 118 -9.76 -6.27 14.68
N ARG A 119 -10.07 -7.43 14.12
CA ARG A 119 -10.59 -8.59 14.86
C ARG A 119 -9.55 -9.69 14.98
N ASP A 120 -8.85 -9.97 13.88
CA ASP A 120 -7.88 -11.07 13.84
C ASP A 120 -6.87 -10.91 12.71
N THR A 121 -5.80 -11.68 12.74
CA THR A 121 -4.86 -11.85 11.64
C THR A 121 -4.45 -13.31 11.52
N VAL A 122 -4.73 -13.89 10.37
CA VAL A 122 -4.28 -15.25 10.02
C VAL A 122 -2.99 -15.15 9.23
N HIS A 123 -1.98 -15.90 9.65
CA HIS A 123 -0.74 -16.08 8.91
C HIS A 123 -0.73 -17.48 8.28
N PRO A 124 -0.17 -17.65 7.07
CA PRO A 124 0.02 -18.99 6.55
C PRO A 124 0.99 -19.75 7.46
N ASP A 125 0.70 -21.03 7.69
CA ASP A 125 1.65 -21.95 8.31
C ASP A 125 2.86 -22.07 7.37
N CYS A 126 4.03 -21.68 7.88
CA CYS A 126 5.30 -21.75 7.16
C CYS A 126 6.02 -23.06 7.44
#